data_AF-A0A9X1MIU6-F1
#
_entry.id   AF-A0A9X1MIU6-F1
#
_cell.length_a   1.000
_cell.length_b   1.000
_cell.length_c   1.000
_cell.angle_alpha   90.00
_cell.angle_beta   90.00
_cell.angle_gamma   90.00
#
_symmetry.space_group_name_H-M   'P 1'
#
loop_
_entity.id
_entity.type
_entity.pdbx_description
1 polymer ?
#
loop_
_entity_poly.entity_id
_entity_poly.type
_entity_poly.pdbx_seq_one_letter_code
_entity_poly.pdbx_strand_id
1 'polypeptide(L)'
;MNRGHGIALAIAAAFAMAGSCDAGWHEFWERAHLDYARNKCWPEPFLTYDRMSVRNYYASMTANGIRLQNTLGDHHFDSETNQITRGGEMKIRQILEGLPDRRAVFVRRGLTPEVTQIRMASVHDAMIRMLGPNVHPEIYETGSEAYGRPADFIDDIYRAERSSIPAPRLPDAPSSGN
;
A
#
# COMPACT_ATOMS: atom_id res chain seq x y z
N MET A 1 72.12 33.12 -39.54
CA MET A 1 71.87 32.87 -38.11
C MET A 1 70.44 33.27 -37.77
N ASN A 2 69.51 32.33 -37.48
CA ASN A 2 68.23 32.60 -36.78
C ASN A 2 67.31 31.36 -36.59
N ARG A 3 67.61 30.21 -37.19
CA ARG A 3 66.76 29.00 -37.06
C ARG A 3 66.78 28.33 -35.69
N GLY A 4 67.89 28.42 -34.94
CA GLY A 4 68.01 27.81 -33.61
C GLY A 4 67.23 28.52 -32.49
N HIS A 5 67.03 29.84 -32.62
CA HIS A 5 66.31 30.63 -31.60
C HIS A 5 64.79 30.38 -31.64
N GLY A 6 64.21 30.17 -32.83
CA GLY A 6 62.79 29.84 -32.98
C GLY A 6 62.42 28.47 -32.41
N ILE A 7 63.30 27.47 -32.55
CA ILE A 7 63.10 26.13 -32.00
C ILE A 7 63.24 26.15 -30.48
N ALA A 8 64.23 26.88 -29.94
CA ALA A 8 64.40 27.03 -28.49
C ALA A 8 63.21 27.76 -27.85
N LEU A 9 62.68 28.80 -28.50
CA LEU A 9 61.47 29.51 -28.04
C LEU A 9 60.21 28.63 -28.09
N ALA A 10 60.06 27.79 -29.12
CA ALA A 10 58.93 26.87 -29.22
C ALA A 10 58.97 25.78 -28.14
N ILE A 11 60.17 25.26 -27.81
CA ILE A 11 60.35 24.29 -26.73
C ILE A 11 60.10 24.94 -25.37
N ALA A 12 60.62 26.15 -25.14
CA ALA A 12 60.36 26.89 -23.90
C ALA A 12 58.87 27.22 -23.72
N ALA A 13 58.17 27.59 -24.79
CA ALA A 13 56.72 27.80 -24.77
C ALA A 13 55.94 26.51 -24.50
N ALA A 14 56.38 25.36 -25.03
CA ALA A 14 55.76 24.06 -24.75
C ALA A 14 55.93 23.63 -23.27
N PHE A 15 57.08 23.91 -22.65
CA PHE A 15 57.28 23.68 -21.22
C PHE A 15 56.49 24.68 -20.34
N ALA A 16 56.29 25.91 -20.79
CA ALA A 16 55.47 26.90 -20.07
C ALA A 16 53.96 26.61 -20.15
N MET A 17 53.50 25.88 -21.17
CA MET A 17 52.11 25.42 -21.31
C MET A 17 51.83 24.05 -20.66
N ALA A 18 52.84 23.41 -20.08
CA ALA A 18 52.62 22.24 -19.23
C ALA A 18 52.00 22.72 -17.90
N GLY A 19 50.68 22.83 -17.88
CA GLY A 19 49.92 23.14 -16.67
C GLY A 19 50.28 22.17 -15.54
N SER A 20 50.32 22.68 -14.32
CA SER A 20 50.47 21.85 -13.12
C SER A 20 49.32 20.84 -13.06
N CYS A 21 49.62 19.55 -13.26
CA CYS A 21 48.69 18.49 -12.90
C CYS A 21 48.75 18.33 -11.37
N ASP A 22 47.68 18.70 -10.68
CA ASP A 22 47.52 18.30 -9.29
C ASP A 22 47.25 16.80 -9.27
N ALA A 23 48.03 16.06 -8.49
CA ALA A 23 47.88 14.62 -8.35
C ALA A 23 46.64 14.25 -7.50
N GLY A 24 45.90 15.24 -6.99
CA GLY A 24 44.65 15.03 -6.26
C GLY A 24 44.85 14.28 -4.94
N TRP A 25 46.06 14.30 -4.38
CA TRP A 25 46.41 13.52 -3.18
C TRP A 25 45.56 13.89 -1.97
N HIS A 26 45.18 15.17 -1.85
CA HIS A 26 44.27 15.62 -0.80
C HIS A 26 42.89 14.97 -0.95
N GLU A 27 42.31 15.01 -2.15
CA GLU A 27 41.00 14.40 -2.44
C GLU A 27 41.04 12.88 -2.29
N PHE A 28 42.15 12.24 -2.64
CA PHE A 28 42.37 10.81 -2.43
C PHE A 28 42.33 10.44 -0.95
N TRP A 29 43.11 11.12 -0.10
CA TRP A 29 43.17 10.82 1.32
C TRP A 29 41.86 11.20 2.04
N GLU A 30 41.18 12.27 1.62
CA GLU A 30 39.83 12.60 2.10
C GLU A 30 38.84 11.48 1.80
N ARG A 31 38.82 10.96 0.56
CA ARG A 31 37.97 9.81 0.20
C ARG A 31 38.33 8.55 0.96
N ALA A 32 39.62 8.27 1.15
CA ALA A 32 40.07 7.10 1.91
C ALA A 32 39.61 7.15 3.39
N HIS A 33 39.69 8.32 4.03
CA HIS A 33 39.16 8.51 5.39
C HIS A 33 37.64 8.36 5.44
N LEU A 34 36.92 8.90 4.46
CA LEU A 34 35.47 8.76 4.35
C LEU A 34 35.05 7.29 4.17
N ASP A 35 35.73 6.54 3.30
CA ASP A 35 35.46 5.12 3.08
C ASP A 35 35.78 4.27 4.32
N TYR A 36 36.85 4.57 5.03
CA TYR A 36 37.16 3.92 6.31
C TYR A 36 36.06 4.18 7.37
N ALA A 37 35.61 5.43 7.48
CA ALA A 37 34.51 5.78 8.38
C ALA A 37 33.19 5.06 7.99
N ARG A 38 32.90 4.95 6.69
CA ARG A 38 31.72 4.21 6.17
C ARG A 38 31.80 2.72 6.43
N ASN A 39 32.96 2.11 6.24
CA ASN A 39 33.17 0.68 6.54
C ASN A 39 33.02 0.39 8.03
N LYS A 40 33.46 1.30 8.90
CA LYS A 40 33.25 1.17 10.35
C LYS A 40 31.80 1.27 10.78
N CYS A 41 30.99 2.06 10.08
CA CYS A 41 29.56 2.19 10.39
C CYS A 41 28.68 1.19 9.63
N TRP A 42 29.25 0.33 8.77
CA TRP A 42 28.50 -0.75 8.16
C TRP A 42 27.95 -1.71 9.24
N PRO A 43 26.66 -2.08 9.22
CA PRO A 43 25.63 -1.78 8.21
C PRO A 43 24.62 -0.66 8.61
N GLU A 44 24.78 -0.05 9.79
CA GLU A 44 23.72 0.67 10.52
C GLU A 44 23.14 1.93 9.82
N PRO A 45 23.83 2.71 8.96
CA PRO A 45 23.15 3.78 8.24
C PRO A 45 22.28 3.25 7.10
N PHE A 46 22.68 2.17 6.42
CA PHE A 46 21.95 1.64 5.27
C PHE A 46 20.71 0.87 5.72
N LEU A 47 20.82 0.07 6.79
CA LEU A 47 19.68 -0.68 7.31
C LEU A 47 18.56 0.23 7.84
N THR A 48 18.90 1.38 8.41
CA THR A 48 17.90 2.30 8.97
C THR A 48 17.03 2.87 7.85
N TYR A 49 17.65 3.40 6.79
CA TYR A 49 16.90 3.92 5.64
C TYR A 49 16.12 2.82 4.93
N ASP A 50 16.70 1.65 4.74
CA ASP A 50 16.03 0.52 4.09
C ASP A 50 14.79 0.09 4.90
N ARG A 51 14.92 -0.10 6.22
CA ARG A 51 13.80 -0.41 7.11
C ARG A 51 12.72 0.67 7.09
N MET A 52 13.09 1.94 7.08
CA MET A 52 12.13 3.05 6.98
C MET A 52 11.38 3.03 5.65
N SER A 53 12.08 2.79 4.54
CA SER A 53 11.45 2.69 3.22
C SER A 53 10.41 1.58 3.18
N VAL A 54 10.77 0.38 3.65
CA VAL A 54 9.89 -0.79 3.72
C VAL A 54 8.69 -0.52 4.63
N ARG A 55 8.92 0.04 5.82
CA ARG A 55 7.83 0.41 6.75
C ARG A 55 6.85 1.40 6.14
N ASN A 56 7.34 2.40 5.42
CA ASN A 56 6.48 3.40 4.76
C ASN A 56 5.58 2.72 3.71
N TYR A 57 6.12 1.82 2.89
CA TYR A 57 5.31 1.07 1.93
C TYR A 57 4.24 0.22 2.63
N TYR A 58 4.60 -0.51 3.69
CA TYR A 58 3.62 -1.30 4.45
C TYR A 58 2.55 -0.44 5.12
N ALA A 59 2.91 0.75 5.62
CA ALA A 59 1.94 1.68 6.18
C ALA A 59 0.92 2.12 5.13
N SER A 60 1.37 2.48 3.91
CA SER A 60 0.48 2.83 2.80
C SER A 60 -0.39 1.65 2.36
N MET A 61 0.18 0.45 2.23
CA MET A 61 -0.59 -0.76 1.89
C MET A 61 -1.65 -1.07 2.96
N THR A 62 -1.29 -0.94 4.23
CA THR A 62 -2.20 -1.15 5.36
C THR A 62 -3.33 -0.13 5.34
N ALA A 63 -3.03 1.16 5.13
CA ALA A 63 -4.02 2.22 5.01
C ALA A 63 -5.00 1.95 3.85
N ASN A 64 -4.48 1.56 2.69
CA ASN A 64 -5.31 1.19 1.54
C ASN A 64 -6.18 -0.04 1.80
N GLY A 65 -5.64 -1.06 2.48
CA GLY A 65 -6.39 -2.26 2.85
C GLY A 65 -7.53 -1.95 3.83
N ILE A 66 -7.30 -1.08 4.80
CA ILE A 66 -8.34 -0.61 5.72
C ILE A 66 -9.41 0.17 4.94
N ARG A 67 -9.00 1.09 4.07
CA ARG A 67 -9.93 1.85 3.22
C ARG A 67 -10.81 0.91 2.40
N LEU A 68 -10.21 -0.11 1.79
CA LEU A 68 -10.92 -1.12 1.01
C LEU A 68 -11.94 -1.89 1.87
N GLN A 69 -11.53 -2.32 3.06
CA GLN A 69 -12.40 -3.06 4.00
C GLN A 69 -13.56 -2.23 4.52
N ASN A 70 -13.35 -0.92 4.67
CA ASN A 70 -14.36 0.04 5.13
C ASN A 70 -15.17 0.65 3.98
N THR A 71 -15.02 0.14 2.76
CA THR A 71 -15.79 0.61 1.60
C THR A 71 -17.13 -0.13 1.48
N LEU A 72 -18.21 0.63 1.39
CA LEU A 72 -19.55 0.19 1.03
C LEU A 72 -19.67 0.14 -0.50
N GLY A 73 -19.60 -1.07 -1.05
CA GLY A 73 -19.88 -1.35 -2.46
C GLY A 73 -21.37 -1.38 -2.81
N ASP A 74 -21.70 -1.63 -4.08
CA ASP A 74 -23.08 -1.60 -4.60
C ASP A 74 -24.04 -2.53 -3.89
N HIS A 75 -23.59 -3.72 -3.51
CA HIS A 75 -24.40 -4.73 -2.84
C HIS A 75 -24.90 -4.30 -1.44
N HIS A 76 -24.34 -3.23 -0.87
CA HIS A 76 -24.83 -2.64 0.37
C HIS A 76 -25.98 -1.66 0.16
N PHE A 77 -26.31 -1.35 -1.09
CA PHE A 77 -27.37 -0.45 -1.49
C PHE A 77 -28.42 -1.20 -2.29
N ASP A 78 -29.67 -0.77 -2.14
CA ASP A 78 -30.77 -1.24 -2.96
C ASP A 78 -30.63 -0.68 -4.38
N SER A 79 -30.79 -1.52 -5.41
CA SER A 79 -30.53 -1.13 -6.80
C SER A 79 -31.53 -0.14 -7.36
N GLU A 80 -32.76 -0.12 -6.83
CA GLU A 80 -33.83 0.75 -7.32
C GLU A 80 -33.84 2.09 -6.59
N THR A 81 -33.70 2.06 -5.27
CA THR A 81 -33.84 3.24 -4.40
C THR A 81 -32.50 3.87 -4.04
N ASN A 82 -31.38 3.16 -4.20
CA ASN A 82 -30.04 3.55 -3.73
C ASN A 82 -29.96 3.85 -2.23
N GLN A 83 -30.95 3.37 -1.46
CA GLN A 83 -30.94 3.41 -0.01
C GLN A 83 -30.09 2.28 0.55
N ILE A 84 -29.51 2.49 1.71
CA ILE A 84 -28.71 1.48 2.38
C ILE A 84 -29.58 0.29 2.78
N THR A 85 -29.10 -0.92 2.49
CA THR A 85 -29.78 -2.15 2.90
C THR A 85 -29.41 -2.53 4.33
N ARG A 86 -30.14 -3.50 4.90
CA ARG A 86 -29.76 -4.11 6.19
C ARG A 86 -28.33 -4.66 6.19
N GLY A 87 -27.85 -5.19 5.06
CA GLY A 87 -26.46 -5.65 4.91
C GLY A 87 -25.46 -4.50 5.04
N GLY A 88 -25.76 -3.36 4.40
CA GLY A 88 -24.98 -2.12 4.53
C GLY A 88 -24.95 -1.59 5.96
N GLU A 89 -26.10 -1.58 6.63
CA GLU A 89 -26.18 -1.15 8.04
C GLU A 89 -25.33 -2.03 8.96
N MET A 90 -25.36 -3.35 8.79
CA MET A 90 -24.53 -4.27 9.57
C MET A 90 -23.04 -4.06 9.29
N LYS A 91 -22.68 -3.76 8.03
CA LYS A 91 -21.29 -3.42 7.67
C LYS A 91 -20.83 -2.13 8.34
N ILE A 92 -21.66 -1.09 8.37
CA ILE A 92 -21.38 0.14 9.11
C ILE A 92 -21.16 -0.17 10.58
N ARG A 93 -22.05 -0.93 11.21
CA ARG A 93 -21.88 -1.35 12.62
C ARG A 93 -20.54 -2.06 12.83
N GLN A 94 -20.16 -2.97 11.94
CA GLN A 94 -18.87 -3.66 12.01
C GLN A 94 -17.68 -2.69 11.94
N ILE A 95 -17.74 -1.67 11.06
CA ILE A 95 -16.70 -0.64 10.96
C ILE A 95 -16.63 0.19 12.25
N LEU A 96 -17.78 0.58 12.80
CA LEU A 96 -17.89 1.39 14.02
C LEU A 96 -17.43 0.64 15.27
N GLU A 97 -17.73 -0.66 15.38
CA GLU A 97 -17.28 -1.51 16.49
C GLU A 97 -15.82 -1.95 16.35
N GLY A 98 -15.24 -1.80 15.16
CA GLY A 98 -13.84 -2.08 14.88
C GLY A 98 -12.87 -1.14 15.61
N LEU A 99 -11.61 -1.14 15.14
CA LEU A 99 -10.52 -0.39 15.77
C LEU A 99 -10.87 1.12 15.86
N PRO A 100 -10.69 1.76 17.03
CA PRO A 100 -11.08 3.16 17.27
C PRO A 100 -10.45 4.16 16.30
N ASP A 101 -9.19 3.95 15.92
CA ASP A 101 -8.45 4.89 15.04
C ASP A 101 -8.73 4.68 13.54
N ARG A 102 -9.66 3.79 13.17
CA ARG A 102 -9.86 3.32 11.78
C ARG A 102 -11.34 3.19 11.39
N ARG A 103 -12.17 4.13 11.87
CA ARG A 103 -13.65 4.08 11.73
C ARG A 103 -14.22 4.90 10.57
N ALA A 104 -13.38 5.42 9.68
CA ALA A 104 -13.85 6.14 8.50
C ALA A 104 -14.64 5.19 7.58
N VAL A 105 -15.82 5.63 7.15
CA VAL A 105 -16.70 4.90 6.23
C VAL A 105 -16.49 5.45 4.82
N PHE A 106 -16.26 4.56 3.86
CA PHE A 106 -16.09 4.94 2.46
C PHE A 106 -17.29 4.48 1.65
N VAL A 107 -17.87 5.37 0.84
CA VAL A 107 -19.03 5.07 -0.01
C VAL A 107 -18.56 5.01 -1.46
N ARG A 108 -18.82 3.89 -2.12
CA ARG A 108 -18.50 3.75 -3.55
C ARG A 108 -19.38 4.68 -4.38
N ARG A 109 -18.77 5.48 -5.25
CA ARG A 109 -19.50 6.34 -6.19
C ARG A 109 -20.46 5.52 -7.05
N GLY A 110 -21.67 6.04 -7.22
CA GLY A 110 -22.66 5.50 -8.15
C GLY A 110 -22.32 5.84 -9.61
N LEU A 111 -23.18 5.40 -10.52
CA LEU A 111 -23.05 5.70 -11.95
C LEU A 111 -23.17 7.21 -12.23
N THR A 112 -23.95 7.92 -11.43
CA THR A 112 -24.16 9.37 -11.53
C THR A 112 -23.85 10.05 -10.19
N PRO A 113 -23.51 11.35 -10.19
CA PRO A 113 -23.27 12.09 -8.95
C PRO A 113 -24.51 12.19 -8.07
N GLU A 114 -25.72 12.23 -8.65
CA GLU A 114 -26.99 12.26 -7.90
C GLU A 114 -27.17 10.97 -7.09
N VAL A 115 -26.88 9.81 -7.69
CA VAL A 115 -26.92 8.52 -7.00
C VAL A 115 -25.90 8.50 -5.85
N THR A 116 -24.71 9.06 -6.07
CA THR A 116 -23.67 9.14 -5.03
C THR A 116 -24.15 9.96 -3.85
N GLN A 117 -24.79 11.12 -4.10
CA GLN A 117 -25.36 11.95 -3.03
C GLN A 117 -26.46 11.25 -2.26
N ILE A 118 -27.38 10.54 -2.94
CA ILE A 118 -28.43 9.74 -2.29
C ILE A 118 -27.82 8.68 -1.36
N ARG A 119 -26.81 7.97 -1.83
CA ARG A 119 -26.11 6.94 -1.02
C ARG A 119 -25.41 7.55 0.19
N MET A 120 -24.70 8.67 0.02
CA MET A 120 -24.05 9.35 1.14
C MET A 120 -25.08 9.84 2.17
N ALA A 121 -26.20 10.42 1.74
CA ALA A 121 -27.27 10.84 2.62
C ALA A 121 -27.88 9.65 3.38
N SER A 122 -28.15 8.54 2.69
CA SER A 122 -28.68 7.31 3.30
C SER A 122 -27.75 6.73 4.37
N VAL A 123 -26.43 6.73 4.10
CA VAL A 123 -25.40 6.30 5.06
C VAL A 123 -25.35 7.24 6.26
N HIS A 124 -25.40 8.54 6.03
CA HIS A 124 -25.42 9.55 7.10
C HIS A 124 -26.64 9.37 8.01
N ASP A 125 -27.83 9.18 7.44
CA ASP A 125 -29.06 8.94 8.20
C ASP A 125 -29.00 7.63 8.98
N ALA A 126 -28.43 6.57 8.41
CA ALA A 126 -28.18 5.32 9.13
C ALA A 126 -27.22 5.51 10.30
N MET A 127 -26.16 6.30 10.13
CA MET A 127 -25.21 6.61 11.20
C MET A 127 -25.83 7.42 12.33
N ILE A 128 -26.68 8.42 12.01
CA ILE A 128 -27.45 9.17 13.02
C ILE A 128 -28.32 8.22 13.85
N ARG A 129 -29.01 7.27 13.19
CA ARG A 129 -29.84 6.28 13.88
C ARG A 129 -29.03 5.37 14.81
N MET A 130 -27.78 5.06 14.46
CA MET A 130 -26.92 4.15 15.24
C MET A 130 -26.17 4.83 16.40
N LEU A 131 -25.61 6.02 16.17
CA LEU A 131 -24.71 6.69 17.11
C LEU A 131 -25.37 7.87 17.83
N GLY A 132 -26.57 8.28 17.40
CA GLY A 132 -27.22 9.51 17.84
C GLY A 132 -26.68 10.75 17.11
N PRO A 133 -27.28 11.94 17.33
CA PRO A 133 -27.05 13.14 16.51
C PRO A 133 -25.71 13.87 16.76
N ASN A 134 -24.92 13.44 17.75
CA ASN A 134 -23.73 14.18 18.20
C ASN A 134 -22.40 13.51 17.81
N VAL A 135 -22.44 12.28 17.26
CA VAL A 135 -21.24 11.50 16.95
C VAL A 135 -21.36 10.90 15.55
N HIS A 136 -20.61 11.47 14.61
CA HIS A 136 -20.56 10.98 13.24
C HIS A 136 -19.10 10.85 12.81
N PRO A 137 -18.54 9.62 12.73
CA PRO A 137 -17.26 9.41 12.07
C PRO A 137 -17.30 9.87 10.61
N GLU A 138 -16.12 10.11 10.06
CA GLU A 138 -15.98 10.70 8.73
C GLU A 138 -16.51 9.75 7.64
N ILE A 139 -17.28 10.33 6.71
CA ILE A 139 -17.81 9.65 5.53
C ILE A 139 -17.11 10.24 4.31
N TYR A 140 -16.54 9.38 3.48
CA TYR A 140 -15.83 9.78 2.27
C TYR A 140 -16.37 9.07 1.03
N GLU A 141 -16.43 9.77 -0.09
CA GLU A 141 -16.65 9.12 -1.38
C GLU A 141 -15.36 8.42 -1.87
N THR A 142 -15.53 7.29 -2.55
CA THR A 142 -14.41 6.55 -3.15
C THR A 142 -14.78 5.99 -4.52
N GLY A 143 -13.84 6.09 -5.47
CA GLY A 143 -13.94 5.41 -6.77
C GLY A 143 -13.39 3.98 -6.74
N SER A 144 -12.73 3.58 -5.66
CA SER A 144 -12.14 2.25 -5.53
C SER A 144 -13.20 1.27 -5.03
N GLU A 145 -13.31 0.13 -5.70
CA GLU A 145 -14.18 -0.97 -5.29
C GLU A 145 -13.37 -2.07 -4.62
N ALA A 146 -13.94 -2.68 -3.58
CA ALA A 146 -13.37 -3.87 -2.98
C ALA A 146 -13.33 -4.99 -4.03
N TYR A 147 -12.13 -5.50 -4.32
CA TYR A 147 -11.98 -6.65 -5.18
C TYR A 147 -12.68 -7.85 -4.52
N GLY A 148 -13.82 -8.22 -5.07
CA GLY A 148 -14.65 -9.31 -4.59
C GLY A 148 -15.03 -10.24 -5.73
N ARG A 149 -15.42 -11.46 -5.38
CA ARG A 149 -16.08 -12.38 -6.31
C ARG A 149 -17.58 -12.31 -6.06
N PRO A 150 -18.42 -12.39 -7.11
CA PRO A 150 -19.87 -12.42 -6.92
C PRO A 150 -20.24 -13.60 -6.02
N ALA A 151 -21.22 -13.38 -5.14
CA ALA A 151 -21.62 -14.39 -4.15
C ALA A 151 -22.11 -15.68 -4.82
N ASP A 152 -22.84 -15.57 -5.93
CA ASP A 152 -23.37 -16.73 -6.68
C ASP A 152 -22.25 -17.65 -7.17
N PHE A 153 -21.18 -17.06 -7.70
CA PHE A 153 -20.00 -17.81 -8.12
C PHE A 153 -19.34 -18.56 -6.95
N ILE A 154 -19.35 -17.95 -5.76
CA ILE A 154 -18.81 -18.58 -4.55
C ILE A 154 -19.74 -19.70 -4.05
N ASP A 155 -21.06 -19.51 -4.10
CA ASP A 155 -22.04 -20.56 -3.76
C ASP A 155 -21.89 -21.79 -4.68
N ASP A 156 -21.73 -21.55 -5.99
CA ASP A 156 -21.53 -22.61 -6.97
C ASP A 156 -20.30 -23.47 -6.66
N ILE A 157 -19.17 -22.82 -6.30
CA ILE A 157 -17.95 -23.52 -5.88
C ILE A 157 -18.20 -24.33 -4.62
N TYR A 158 -18.78 -23.74 -3.58
CA TYR A 158 -19.01 -24.44 -2.32
C TYR A 158 -19.99 -25.60 -2.47
N ARG A 159 -20.99 -25.45 -3.35
CA ARG A 159 -21.94 -26.52 -3.67
C ARG A 159 -21.26 -27.67 -4.40
N ALA A 160 -20.41 -27.37 -5.38
CA ALA A 160 -19.62 -28.36 -6.10
C ALA A 160 -18.60 -29.06 -5.20
N GLU A 161 -17.94 -28.33 -4.31
CA GLU A 161 -17.04 -28.89 -3.31
C GLU A 161 -17.79 -29.87 -2.41
N ARG A 162 -18.90 -29.44 -1.80
CA ARG A 162 -19.71 -30.29 -0.91
C ARG A 162 -20.25 -31.54 -1.60
N SER A 163 -20.64 -31.44 -2.87
CA SER A 163 -21.13 -32.61 -3.62
C SER A 163 -20.02 -33.58 -4.00
N SER A 164 -18.76 -33.12 -4.05
CA SER A 164 -17.58 -33.95 -4.33
C SER A 164 -16.99 -34.64 -3.10
N ILE A 165 -17.34 -34.20 -1.87
CA ILE A 165 -16.81 -34.79 -0.64
C ILE A 165 -17.39 -36.21 -0.47
N PRO A 166 -16.54 -37.26 -0.47
CA PRO A 166 -17.01 -38.62 -0.23
C PRO A 166 -17.53 -38.77 1.20
N ALA A 167 -18.53 -39.62 1.38
CA ALA A 167 -19.11 -39.88 2.69
C ALA A 167 -18.01 -40.31 3.70
N PRO A 168 -18.02 -39.77 4.93
CA PRO A 168 -17.04 -40.12 5.94
C PRO A 168 -17.08 -41.62 6.24
N ARG A 169 -15.92 -42.29 6.21
CA ARG A 169 -15.78 -43.71 6.53
C ARG A 169 -15.19 -43.85 7.92
N LEU A 170 -15.79 -44.69 8.75
CA LEU A 170 -15.18 -45.12 10.00
C LEU A 170 -14.12 -46.19 9.70
N PRO A 171 -13.02 -46.25 10.47
CA PRO A 171 -12.10 -47.39 10.42
C PRO A 171 -12.83 -48.65 10.89
N ASP A 172 -12.53 -49.80 10.27
CA ASP A 172 -13.11 -51.08 10.66
C ASP A 172 -12.79 -51.39 12.13
N ALA A 173 -13.80 -51.81 12.89
CA ALA A 173 -13.60 -52.20 14.29
C ALA A 173 -12.67 -53.42 14.35
N PRO A 174 -11.65 -53.44 15.23
CA PRO A 174 -10.77 -54.60 15.36
C PRO A 174 -11.61 -55.81 15.77
N SER A 175 -11.51 -56.89 14.99
CA SER A 175 -12.16 -58.16 15.30
C SER A 175 -11.59 -58.70 16.61
N SER A 176 -12.35 -58.54 17.69
CA SER A 176 -12.17 -59.24 18.96
C SER A 176 -12.32 -60.74 18.69
N GLY A 177 -11.21 -61.40 18.38
CA GLY A 177 -11.16 -62.86 18.24
C GLY A 177 -11.34 -63.53 19.59
N ASN A 178 -12.21 -64.56 19.59
CA ASN A 178 -12.49 -65.59 20.60
C ASN A 178 -11.59 -65.67 21.84
#